data_AF-T0KHR2-F1
#
_entry.id   AF-T0KHR2-F1
#
_cell.length_a   1.000
_cell.length_b   1.000
_cell.length_c   1.000
_cell.angle_alpha   90.00
_cell.angle_beta   90.00
_cell.angle_gamma   90.00
#
_symmetry.space_group_name_H-M   'P 1'
#
loop_
_entity.id
_entity.type
_entity.pdbx_description
1 polymer ?
#
loop_
_entity_poly.entity_id
_entity_poly.type
_entity_poly.pdbx_seq_one_letter_code
_entity_poly.pdbx_strand_id
1 'polypeptide(L)'
;MANLIITGGAGFIGANFVRHWRKISPGDGIVVLDALTYAGNPANIEGVADVTLVEGDICDTALVSRLIADHDIDTIVHFAAESHVDRSITGPDAFVTTNVVGTHSLLKAAKHAWLDKGSGRPHRFHHVSTDEVYGTLELDDPAFSETTPYAPNSPYSASKAGSDHLVRAYHHTYQRGDEVGFQPGLSAPSGVKTMRSMALSPSNSATRAMTSATSV
;
A
#
# COMPACT_ATOMS: atom_id res chain seq x y z
N MET A 1 0.20 -19.07 13.10
CA MET A 1 -0.95 -18.46 12.40
C MET A 1 -0.88 -16.99 12.72
N ALA A 2 -0.80 -16.16 11.70
CA ALA A 2 -0.82 -14.71 11.83
C ALA A 2 -2.24 -14.18 11.61
N ASN A 3 -2.56 -13.07 12.26
CA ASN A 3 -3.81 -12.35 12.06
C ASN A 3 -3.49 -10.97 11.48
N LEU A 4 -3.94 -10.74 10.25
CA LEU A 4 -3.57 -9.59 9.46
C LEU A 4 -4.73 -8.62 9.28
N ILE A 5 -4.47 -7.32 9.45
CA ILE A 5 -5.22 -6.27 8.78
C ILE A 5 -4.49 -5.90 7.49
N ILE A 6 -5.21 -5.95 6.36
CA ILE A 6 -4.75 -5.45 5.07
C ILE A 6 -5.58 -4.21 4.74
N THR A 7 -4.99 -3.03 4.92
CA THR A 7 -5.70 -1.77 4.59
C THR A 7 -5.63 -1.53 3.08
N GLY A 8 -6.69 -1.02 2.45
CA GLY A 8 -6.69 -0.78 0.99
C GLY A 8 -6.77 -2.09 0.19
N GLY A 9 -7.23 -3.16 0.84
CA GLY A 9 -7.27 -4.52 0.27
C GLY A 9 -8.34 -4.72 -0.81
N ALA A 10 -9.25 -3.77 -1.02
CA ALA A 10 -10.20 -3.78 -2.14
C ALA A 10 -9.67 -3.01 -3.38
N GLY A 11 -8.52 -2.32 -3.25
CA GLY A 11 -7.82 -1.68 -4.35
C GLY A 11 -7.00 -2.64 -5.22
N PHE A 12 -6.33 -2.11 -6.24
CA PHE A 12 -5.62 -2.91 -7.25
C PHE A 12 -4.52 -3.82 -6.65
N ILE A 13 -3.51 -3.24 -6.00
CA ILE A 13 -2.39 -4.01 -5.42
C ILE A 13 -2.86 -4.80 -4.19
N GLY A 14 -3.65 -4.16 -3.33
CA GLY A 14 -4.16 -4.77 -2.10
C GLY A 14 -4.96 -6.05 -2.35
N ALA A 15 -5.86 -6.06 -3.34
CA ALA A 15 -6.66 -7.26 -3.64
C ALA A 15 -5.82 -8.42 -4.17
N ASN A 16 -4.80 -8.11 -4.98
CA ASN A 16 -3.84 -9.12 -5.43
C ASN A 16 -3.03 -9.69 -4.25
N PHE A 17 -2.63 -8.83 -3.31
CA PHE A 17 -1.96 -9.28 -2.08
C PHE A 17 -2.88 -10.18 -1.23
N VAL A 18 -4.14 -9.80 -1.02
CA VAL A 18 -5.14 -10.62 -0.30
C VAL A 18 -5.27 -12.01 -0.95
N ARG A 19 -5.46 -12.06 -2.28
CA ARG A 19 -5.57 -13.30 -3.05
C ARG A 19 -4.31 -14.15 -2.97
N HIS A 20 -3.14 -13.52 -3.03
CA HIS A 20 -1.86 -14.21 -2.93
C HIS A 20 -1.64 -14.77 -1.52
N TRP A 21 -1.84 -13.95 -0.48
CA TRP A 21 -1.65 -14.33 0.91
C TRP A 21 -2.53 -15.53 1.30
N ARG A 22 -3.82 -15.51 0.94
CA ARG A 22 -4.72 -16.65 1.20
C ARG A 22 -4.25 -17.94 0.55
N LYS A 23 -3.61 -17.89 -0.63
CA LYS A 23 -3.07 -19.08 -1.31
C LYS A 23 -1.85 -19.66 -0.59
N ILE A 24 -0.96 -18.81 -0.09
CA ILE A 24 0.31 -19.25 0.52
C ILE A 24 0.18 -19.53 2.02
N SER A 25 -0.80 -18.90 2.68
CA SER A 25 -1.04 -18.96 4.12
C SER A 25 -2.52 -19.21 4.43
N PRO A 26 -3.07 -20.40 4.08
CA PRO A 26 -4.51 -20.67 4.20
C PRO A 26 -5.03 -20.67 5.64
N GLY A 27 -4.16 -20.83 6.65
CA GLY A 27 -4.54 -20.82 8.07
C GLY A 27 -4.47 -19.46 8.75
N ASP A 28 -4.04 -18.40 8.06
CA ASP A 28 -3.94 -17.05 8.63
C ASP A 28 -5.29 -16.32 8.58
N GLY A 29 -5.56 -15.50 9.60
CA GLY A 29 -6.73 -14.61 9.65
C GLY A 29 -6.52 -13.37 8.79
N ILE A 30 -7.52 -13.01 7.99
CA ILE A 30 -7.45 -11.82 7.12
C ILE A 30 -8.65 -10.91 7.35
N VAL A 31 -8.38 -9.70 7.79
CA VAL A 31 -9.32 -8.58 7.81
C VAL A 31 -8.88 -7.55 6.77
N VAL A 32 -9.71 -7.28 5.78
CA VAL A 32 -9.52 -6.17 4.84
C VAL A 32 -10.21 -4.94 5.40
N LEU A 33 -9.47 -3.86 5.65
CA LEU A 33 -10.01 -2.56 6.00
C LEU A 33 -9.92 -1.65 4.77
N ASP A 34 -11.05 -1.21 4.23
CA ASP A 34 -11.05 -0.37 3.02
C ASP A 34 -12.15 0.69 3.12
N ALA A 35 -11.83 1.92 2.74
CA ALA A 35 -12.81 3.02 2.74
C ALA A 35 -13.74 2.97 1.51
N LEU A 36 -13.50 2.05 0.58
CA LEU A 36 -14.26 1.89 -0.67
C LEU A 36 -14.43 3.22 -1.41
N THR A 37 -13.35 4.00 -1.46
CA THR A 37 -13.30 5.22 -2.28
C THR A 37 -13.44 4.85 -3.76
N TYR A 38 -13.29 5.83 -4.65
CA TYR A 38 -13.37 5.60 -6.10
C TYR A 38 -12.44 4.48 -6.62
N ALA A 39 -11.37 4.14 -5.89
CA ALA A 39 -10.39 3.13 -6.28
C ALA A 39 -10.63 1.75 -5.63
N GLY A 40 -11.54 1.66 -4.65
CA GLY A 40 -11.87 0.41 -3.96
C GLY A 40 -13.05 -0.29 -4.64
N ASN A 41 -12.93 -1.60 -4.85
CA ASN A 41 -14.04 -2.41 -5.38
C ASN A 41 -14.11 -3.76 -4.64
N PRO A 42 -15.17 -4.04 -3.86
CA PRO A 42 -15.33 -5.30 -3.13
C PRO A 42 -15.27 -6.55 -4.04
N ALA A 43 -15.70 -6.44 -5.30
CA ALA A 43 -15.61 -7.54 -6.27
C ALA A 43 -14.15 -8.00 -6.50
N ASN A 44 -13.16 -7.15 -6.24
CA ASN A 44 -11.75 -7.50 -6.37
C ASN A 44 -11.32 -8.59 -5.38
N ILE A 45 -12.01 -8.75 -4.24
CA ILE A 45 -11.75 -9.79 -3.24
C ILE A 45 -12.87 -10.83 -3.15
N GLU A 46 -13.86 -10.76 -4.03
CA GLU A 46 -14.93 -11.76 -4.10
C GLU A 46 -14.37 -13.15 -4.41
N GLY A 47 -14.92 -14.16 -3.75
CA GLY A 47 -14.51 -15.56 -3.86
C GLY A 47 -13.21 -15.92 -3.13
N VAL A 48 -12.59 -15.00 -2.40
CA VAL A 48 -11.48 -15.33 -1.50
C VAL A 48 -12.04 -15.87 -0.18
N ALA A 49 -11.72 -17.12 0.15
CA ALA A 49 -12.19 -17.76 1.37
C ALA A 49 -11.65 -17.06 2.63
N ASP A 50 -12.46 -17.05 3.69
CA ASP A 50 -12.09 -16.62 5.04
C ASP A 50 -11.45 -15.23 5.10
N VAL A 51 -11.99 -14.28 4.33
CA VAL A 51 -11.62 -12.85 4.36
C VAL A 51 -12.80 -12.06 4.88
N THR A 52 -12.57 -11.26 5.92
CA THR A 52 -13.57 -10.31 6.42
C THR A 52 -13.31 -8.94 5.81
N LEU A 53 -14.28 -8.39 5.06
CA LEU A 53 -14.23 -6.99 4.61
C LEU A 53 -14.89 -6.09 5.65
N VAL A 54 -14.16 -5.06 6.07
CA VAL A 54 -14.66 -3.97 6.91
C VAL A 54 -14.57 -2.69 6.10
N GLU A 55 -15.72 -2.10 5.79
CA GLU A 55 -15.79 -0.77 5.19
C GLU A 55 -15.53 0.28 6.27
N GLY A 56 -14.47 1.07 6.10
CA GLY A 56 -14.09 2.10 7.08
C GLY A 56 -12.80 2.83 6.74
N ASP A 57 -12.61 3.98 7.38
CA ASP A 57 -11.46 4.86 7.17
C ASP A 57 -10.34 4.53 8.16
N ILE A 58 -9.10 4.47 7.66
CA ILE A 58 -7.89 4.31 8.48
C ILE A 58 -7.64 5.50 9.42
N CYS A 59 -8.26 6.65 9.16
CA CYS A 59 -8.24 7.80 10.05
C CYS A 59 -9.04 7.57 11.34
N ASP A 60 -10.02 6.65 11.33
CA ASP A 60 -10.75 6.25 12.54
C ASP A 60 -9.87 5.33 13.41
N THR A 61 -9.04 5.96 14.24
CA THR A 61 -8.17 5.25 15.19
C THR A 61 -8.98 4.32 16.13
N ALA A 62 -10.23 4.67 16.46
CA ALA A 62 -11.05 3.86 17.35
C ALA A 62 -11.52 2.59 16.65
N LEU A 63 -11.93 2.67 15.38
CA LEU A 63 -12.21 1.51 14.54
C LEU A 63 -10.98 0.60 14.43
N VAL A 64 -9.83 1.16 14.04
CA VAL A 64 -8.59 0.39 13.90
C VAL A 64 -8.24 -0.31 15.22
N SER A 65 -8.36 0.39 16.35
CA SER A 65 -8.08 -0.18 17.67
C SER A 65 -9.02 -1.32 18.04
N ARG A 66 -10.32 -1.21 17.69
CA ARG A 66 -11.28 -2.30 17.86
C ARG A 66 -10.92 -3.49 16.99
N LEU A 67 -10.64 -3.28 15.71
CA LEU A 67 -10.25 -4.36 14.79
C LEU A 67 -9.01 -5.10 15.27
N ILE A 68 -8.00 -4.37 15.78
CA ILE A 68 -6.79 -4.99 16.33
C ILE A 68 -7.13 -5.89 17.53
N ALA A 69 -8.00 -5.43 18.43
CA ALA A 69 -8.37 -6.19 19.62
C ALA A 69 -9.29 -7.38 19.30
N ASP A 70 -10.35 -7.15 18.52
CA ASP A 70 -11.41 -8.13 18.25
C ASP A 70 -10.92 -9.31 17.41
N HIS A 71 -9.93 -9.07 16.55
CA HIS A 71 -9.35 -10.10 15.67
C HIS A 71 -7.95 -10.55 16.11
N ASP A 72 -7.49 -10.12 17.29
CA ASP A 72 -6.15 -10.40 17.80
C ASP A 72 -5.09 -10.18 16.70
N ILE A 73 -5.01 -8.97 16.15
CA ILE A 73 -4.15 -8.63 15.01
C ILE A 73 -2.70 -8.44 15.48
N ASP A 74 -1.80 -9.22 14.90
CA ASP A 74 -0.35 -9.08 15.08
C ASP A 74 0.33 -8.40 13.90
N THR A 75 -0.32 -8.35 12.73
CA THR A 75 0.28 -7.84 11.50
C THR A 75 -0.63 -6.83 10.80
N ILE A 76 -0.07 -5.69 10.41
CA ILE A 76 -0.73 -4.70 9.55
C ILE A 76 0.06 -4.58 8.26
N VAL A 77 -0.60 -4.80 7.12
CA VAL A 77 -0.05 -4.55 5.78
C VAL A 77 -0.79 -3.36 5.18
N HIS A 78 -0.11 -2.22 5.08
CA HIS A 78 -0.74 -0.93 4.82
C HIS A 78 -0.61 -0.50 3.35
N PHE A 79 -1.63 -0.79 2.52
CA PHE A 79 -1.75 -0.30 1.14
C PHE A 79 -2.68 0.92 0.98
N ALA A 80 -3.56 1.21 1.96
CA ALA A 80 -4.54 2.29 1.85
C ALA A 80 -3.85 3.64 1.64
N ALA A 81 -4.13 4.27 0.51
CA ALA A 81 -3.63 5.59 0.15
C ALA A 81 -4.48 6.18 -0.98
N GLU A 82 -4.54 7.50 -1.02
CA GLU A 82 -4.83 8.23 -2.25
C GLU A 82 -3.58 8.18 -3.14
N SER A 83 -3.72 7.67 -4.36
CA SER A 83 -2.57 7.25 -5.19
C SER A 83 -2.46 7.94 -6.56
N HIS A 84 -3.48 8.69 -6.98
CA HIS A 84 -3.48 9.27 -8.33
C HIS A 84 -2.83 10.66 -8.35
N VAL A 85 -1.63 10.77 -8.93
CA VAL A 85 -0.83 12.02 -8.97
C VAL A 85 -1.64 13.23 -9.46
N ASP A 86 -2.36 13.13 -10.58
CA ASP A 86 -3.15 14.26 -11.11
C ASP A 86 -4.23 14.77 -10.16
N ARG A 87 -4.83 13.88 -9.36
CA ARG A 87 -5.82 14.27 -8.34
C ARG A 87 -5.16 15.00 -7.19
N SER A 88 -3.92 14.68 -6.88
CA SER A 88 -3.16 15.35 -5.82
C SER A 88 -2.86 16.83 -6.16
N ILE A 89 -2.78 17.19 -7.44
CA ILE A 89 -2.55 18.57 -7.88
C ILE A 89 -3.78 19.45 -7.63
N THR A 90 -4.98 18.88 -7.82
CA THR A 90 -6.25 19.63 -7.72
C THR A 90 -6.94 19.49 -6.36
N GLY A 91 -6.63 18.42 -5.61
CA GLY A 91 -7.19 18.14 -4.29
C GLY A 91 -6.16 17.49 -3.34
N PRO A 92 -5.10 18.21 -2.93
CA PRO A 92 -4.02 17.66 -2.10
C PRO A 92 -4.45 17.27 -0.68
N ASP A 93 -5.51 17.89 -0.14
CA ASP A 93 -5.95 17.68 1.25
C ASP A 93 -6.31 16.22 1.54
N ALA A 94 -6.92 15.53 0.57
CA ALA A 94 -7.25 14.12 0.67
C ALA A 94 -5.98 13.24 0.79
N PHE A 95 -4.89 13.62 0.11
CA PHE A 95 -3.62 12.91 0.17
C PHE A 95 -2.94 13.10 1.52
N VAL A 96 -2.92 14.33 2.05
CA VAL A 96 -2.38 14.59 3.40
C VAL A 96 -3.19 13.83 4.45
N THR A 97 -4.52 13.88 4.35
CA THR A 97 -5.42 13.21 5.30
C THR A 97 -5.22 11.70 5.27
N THR A 98 -5.40 11.05 4.12
CA THR A 98 -5.31 9.59 4.05
C THR A 98 -3.88 9.10 4.22
N ASN A 99 -2.92 9.67 3.48
CA ASN A 99 -1.57 9.07 3.42
C ASN A 99 -0.75 9.42 4.66
N VAL A 100 -0.87 10.63 5.21
CA VAL A 100 -0.08 11.03 6.39
C VAL A 100 -0.85 10.81 7.68
N VAL A 101 -2.04 11.42 7.81
CA VAL A 101 -2.84 11.33 9.05
C VAL A 101 -3.37 9.91 9.24
N GLY A 102 -3.82 9.25 8.17
CA GLY A 102 -4.25 7.85 8.21
C GLY A 102 -3.14 6.89 8.61
N THR A 103 -1.93 7.01 8.05
CA THR A 103 -0.76 6.23 8.51
C THR A 103 -0.46 6.49 9.98
N HIS A 104 -0.51 7.75 10.44
CA HIS A 104 -0.32 8.08 11.85
C HIS A 104 -1.37 7.43 12.76
N SER A 105 -2.65 7.43 12.36
CA SER A 105 -3.74 6.77 13.08
C SER A 105 -3.52 5.27 13.22
N LEU A 106 -3.09 4.60 12.15
CA LEU A 106 -2.74 3.17 12.17
C LEU A 106 -1.56 2.90 13.12
N LEU A 107 -0.48 3.68 13.01
CA LEU A 107 0.71 3.55 13.87
C LEU A 107 0.36 3.78 15.34
N LYS A 108 -0.50 4.75 15.64
CA LYS A 108 -0.97 5.04 16.99
C LYS A 108 -1.76 3.87 17.59
N ALA A 109 -2.70 3.30 16.83
CA ALA A 109 -3.48 2.14 17.27
C ALA A 109 -2.58 0.91 17.48
N ALA A 110 -1.67 0.64 16.53
CA ALA A 110 -0.71 -0.45 16.59
C ALA A 110 0.24 -0.33 17.79
N LYS A 111 0.87 0.84 17.99
CA LYS A 111 1.72 1.10 19.16
C LYS A 111 0.97 0.86 20.47
N HIS A 112 -0.26 1.37 20.57
CA HIS A 112 -1.05 1.20 21.78
C HIS A 112 -1.34 -0.27 22.08
N ALA A 113 -1.74 -1.05 21.07
CA ALA A 113 -2.05 -2.46 21.23
C ALA A 113 -0.80 -3.31 21.49
N TRP A 114 0.26 -3.10 20.72
CA TRP A 114 1.40 -4.01 20.70
C TRP A 114 2.47 -3.67 21.72
N LEU A 115 2.71 -2.38 21.95
CA LEU A 115 3.80 -1.91 22.82
C LEU A 115 3.30 -1.41 24.18
N ASP A 116 2.25 -0.57 24.20
CA ASP A 116 1.78 0.03 25.45
C ASP A 116 1.02 -0.98 26.32
N LYS A 117 0.12 -1.74 25.72
CA LYS A 117 -0.57 -2.85 26.38
C LYS A 117 0.29 -4.11 26.47
N GLY A 118 1.18 -4.30 25.50
CA GLY A 118 1.95 -5.52 25.31
C GLY A 118 1.10 -6.60 24.65
N SER A 119 1.49 -7.05 23.45
CA SER A 119 0.82 -8.17 22.77
C SER A 119 1.30 -9.54 23.25
N GLY A 120 2.45 -9.62 23.92
CA GLY A 120 3.08 -10.89 24.34
C GLY A 120 3.54 -11.79 23.18
N ARG A 121 3.54 -11.27 21.94
CA ARG A 121 3.91 -11.99 20.73
C ARG A 121 4.53 -11.06 19.68
N PRO A 122 5.31 -11.60 18.73
CA PRO A 122 5.86 -10.81 17.63
C PRO A 122 4.73 -10.10 16.86
N HIS A 123 4.99 -8.87 16.46
CA HIS A 123 4.06 -8.05 15.69
C HIS A 123 4.79 -7.39 14.53
N ARG A 124 4.04 -6.93 13.52
CA ARG A 124 4.64 -6.36 12.31
C ARG A 124 3.75 -5.30 11.70
N PHE A 125 4.31 -4.11 11.50
CA PHE A 125 3.73 -3.11 10.61
C PHE A 125 4.54 -3.11 9.32
N HIS A 126 3.91 -3.48 8.21
CA HIS A 126 4.48 -3.43 6.88
C HIS A 126 3.85 -2.26 6.11
N HIS A 127 4.60 -1.17 5.96
CA HIS A 127 4.15 -0.01 5.20
C HIS A 127 4.47 -0.19 3.72
N VAL A 128 3.52 0.06 2.81
CA VAL A 128 3.79 0.00 1.36
C VAL A 128 3.95 1.41 0.82
N SER A 129 5.10 1.70 0.21
CA SER A 129 5.43 3.01 -0.36
C SER A 129 5.70 2.93 -1.86
N THR A 130 6.32 3.97 -2.43
CA THR A 130 6.57 4.15 -3.86
C THR A 130 7.99 4.67 -4.07
N ASP A 131 8.57 4.36 -5.23
CA ASP A 131 9.84 4.94 -5.70
C ASP A 131 9.75 6.43 -6.01
N GLU A 132 8.55 6.98 -6.25
CA GLU A 132 8.35 8.42 -6.50
C GLU A 132 8.81 9.31 -5.33
N VAL A 133 9.03 8.74 -4.13
CA VAL A 133 9.62 9.46 -2.99
C VAL A 133 11.07 9.89 -3.25
N TYR A 134 11.77 9.20 -4.16
CA TYR A 134 13.16 9.50 -4.54
C TYR A 134 13.26 10.54 -5.67
N GLY A 135 12.14 10.99 -6.24
CA GLY A 135 12.12 12.00 -7.29
C GLY A 135 12.19 11.40 -8.70
N THR A 136 13.07 11.94 -9.54
CA THR A 136 13.16 11.57 -10.96
C THR A 136 14.60 11.20 -11.30
N LEU A 137 14.76 10.23 -12.20
CA LEU A 137 16.04 9.84 -12.77
C LEU A 137 16.14 10.36 -14.19
N GLU A 138 17.31 10.88 -14.54
CA GLU A 138 17.73 11.08 -15.93
C GLU A 138 18.14 9.74 -16.56
N LEU A 139 18.32 9.72 -17.88
CA LEU A 139 18.56 8.48 -18.65
C LEU A 139 19.86 7.76 -18.23
N ASP A 140 20.86 8.51 -17.79
CA ASP A 140 22.19 8.04 -17.38
C ASP A 140 22.36 7.92 -15.86
N ASP A 141 21.33 8.25 -15.07
CA ASP A 141 21.38 8.10 -13.62
C ASP A 141 21.36 6.61 -13.22
N PRO A 142 22.03 6.25 -12.10
CA PRO A 142 21.88 4.93 -11.52
C PRO A 142 20.44 4.72 -11.03
N ALA A 143 19.98 3.46 -11.05
CA ALA A 143 18.71 3.11 -10.43
C ALA A 143 18.67 3.51 -8.95
N PHE A 144 17.48 3.86 -8.46
CA PHE A 144 17.27 4.15 -7.05
C PHE A 144 17.71 2.98 -6.16
N SER A 145 18.24 3.31 -4.97
CA SER A 145 18.54 2.37 -3.89
C SER A 145 17.89 2.83 -2.60
N GLU A 146 17.89 1.97 -1.59
CA GLU A 146 17.38 2.27 -0.25
C GLU A 146 18.15 3.41 0.45
N THR A 147 19.33 3.79 -0.07
CA THR A 147 20.14 4.91 0.40
C THR A 147 19.97 6.18 -0.44
N THR A 148 19.19 6.15 -1.53
CA THR A 148 18.87 7.35 -2.30
C THR A 148 18.13 8.37 -1.42
N PRO A 149 18.52 9.65 -1.42
CA PRO A 149 17.81 10.68 -0.68
C PRO A 149 16.38 10.87 -1.18
N TYR A 150 15.47 11.21 -0.27
CA TYR A 150 14.10 11.55 -0.63
C TYR A 150 14.09 12.92 -1.33
N ALA A 151 13.40 13.02 -2.47
CA ALA A 151 13.25 14.24 -3.27
C ALA A 151 11.87 14.27 -3.99
N PRO A 152 10.75 14.22 -3.24
CA PRO A 152 9.42 14.12 -3.84
C PRO A 152 9.01 15.42 -4.58
N ASN A 153 8.45 15.26 -5.78
CA ASN A 153 8.07 16.37 -6.68
C ASN A 153 6.55 16.59 -6.83
N SER A 154 5.70 15.83 -6.13
CA SER A 154 4.24 15.99 -6.19
C SER A 154 3.60 15.94 -4.80
N PRO A 155 2.38 16.48 -4.60
CA PRO A 155 1.68 16.32 -3.32
C PRO A 155 1.46 14.84 -2.94
N TYR A 156 1.21 13.98 -3.92
CA TYR A 156 1.18 12.53 -3.71
C TYR A 156 2.50 11.99 -3.17
N SER A 157 3.62 12.17 -3.87
CA SER A 157 4.89 11.59 -3.45
C SER A 157 5.43 12.23 -2.16
N ALA A 158 5.13 13.51 -1.92
CA ALA A 158 5.43 14.18 -0.65
C ALA A 158 4.63 13.59 0.51
N SER A 159 3.35 13.25 0.29
CA SER A 159 2.53 12.59 1.32
C SER A 159 3.03 11.17 1.64
N LYS A 160 3.49 10.41 0.62
CA LYS A 160 4.11 9.09 0.81
C LYS A 160 5.47 9.17 1.52
N ALA A 161 6.27 10.18 1.17
CA ALA A 161 7.50 10.48 1.89
C ALA A 161 7.24 10.81 3.38
N GLY A 162 6.20 11.60 3.65
CA GLY A 162 5.74 11.91 5.00
C GLY A 162 5.35 10.65 5.78
N SER A 163 4.61 9.73 5.15
CA SER A 163 4.23 8.46 5.79
C SER A 163 5.44 7.56 6.08
N ASP A 164 6.42 7.49 5.16
CA ASP A 164 7.66 6.75 5.36
C ASP A 164 8.46 7.26 6.56
N HIS A 165 8.60 8.58 6.67
CA HIS A 165 9.27 9.20 7.81
C HIS A 165 8.56 8.93 9.13
N LEU A 166 7.23 8.95 9.16
CA LEU A 166 6.47 8.59 10.36
C LEU A 166 6.73 7.14 10.79
N VAL A 167 6.63 6.18 9.86
CA VAL A 167 6.87 4.76 10.16
C VAL A 167 8.28 4.55 10.72
N ARG A 168 9.30 5.13 10.06
CA ARG A 168 10.68 5.05 10.51
C ARG A 168 10.90 5.70 11.87
N ALA A 169 10.32 6.87 12.11
CA ALA A 169 10.44 7.57 13.39
C ALA A 169 9.78 6.76 14.52
N TYR A 170 8.62 6.14 14.27
CA TYR A 170 7.96 5.25 15.22
C TYR A 170 8.82 4.04 15.57
N HIS A 171 9.41 3.38 14.56
CA HIS A 171 10.36 2.30 14.77
C HIS A 171 11.50 2.75 15.70
N HIS A 172 12.23 3.81 15.32
CA HIS A 172 13.39 4.27 16.08
C HIS A 172 13.05 4.74 17.50
N THR A 173 11.89 5.36 17.69
CA THR A 173 11.52 5.97 18.98
C THR A 173 10.97 4.95 19.96
N TYR A 174 10.14 4.02 19.50
CA TYR A 174 9.33 3.18 20.38
C TYR A 174 9.77 1.73 20.47
N GLN A 175 10.61 1.23 19.55
CA GLN A 175 11.16 -0.12 19.72
C GLN A 175 12.23 -0.15 20.79
N ARG A 176 12.13 -1.16 21.67
CA ARG A 176 13.14 -1.51 22.65
C ARG A 176 13.58 -2.96 22.38
N GLY A 177 14.85 -3.17 22.03
CA GLY A 177 15.45 -4.53 21.94
C GLY A 177 15.04 -5.36 20.71
N ASP A 178 15.31 -6.67 20.76
CA ASP A 178 15.21 -7.65 19.66
C ASP A 178 13.76 -8.04 19.25
N GLU A 179 12.76 -7.22 19.53
CA GLU A 179 11.37 -7.48 19.14
C GLU A 179 11.12 -7.11 17.65
N VAL A 180 10.42 -7.98 16.92
CA VAL A 180 10.08 -7.77 15.49
C VAL A 180 9.28 -6.47 15.34
N GLY A 181 9.80 -5.55 14.53
CA GLY A 181 9.40 -4.14 14.54
C GLY A 181 8.54 -3.63 13.37
N PHE A 182 8.14 -2.37 13.46
CA PHE A 182 7.59 -1.51 12.40
C PHE A 182 8.58 -1.40 11.21
N GLN A 183 8.46 -2.24 10.19
CA GLN A 183 9.39 -2.20 9.07
C GLN A 183 8.92 -1.21 8.00
N PRO A 184 9.76 -0.25 7.58
CA PRO A 184 9.50 0.52 6.38
C PRO A 184 9.43 -0.45 5.19
N GLY A 185 8.52 -0.19 4.25
CA GLY A 185 8.41 -1.00 3.03
C GLY A 185 9.65 -0.89 2.19
N LEU A 186 10.08 -2.02 1.64
CA LEU A 186 10.95 -2.03 0.47
C LEU A 186 10.15 -1.38 -0.68
N SER A 187 10.70 -0.34 -1.30
CA SER A 187 10.23 0.11 -2.61
C SER A 187 10.32 -1.07 -3.57
N ALA A 188 9.25 -1.34 -4.32
CA ALA A 188 9.31 -2.38 -5.35
C ALA A 188 10.50 -2.07 -6.28
N PRO A 189 11.33 -3.07 -6.66
CA PRO A 189 12.45 -2.83 -7.56
C PRO A 189 11.94 -2.21 -8.85
N SER A 190 12.66 -1.19 -9.34
CA SER A 190 12.38 -0.45 -10.57
C SER A 190 12.09 -1.42 -11.71
N GLY A 191 10.81 -1.56 -12.06
CA GLY A 191 10.34 -2.60 -12.98
C GLY A 191 8.82 -2.75 -13.03
N VAL A 192 8.11 -2.38 -11.96
CA VAL A 192 6.65 -2.21 -12.00
C VAL A 192 6.34 -0.83 -12.54
N LYS A 193 6.53 -0.64 -13.85
CA LYS A 193 5.87 0.45 -14.56
C LYS A 193 4.38 0.34 -14.26
N THR A 194 3.82 1.36 -13.62
CA THR A 194 2.39 1.66 -13.62
C THR A 194 1.88 1.42 -15.05
N MET A 195 1.20 0.28 -15.26
CA MET A 195 0.66 -0.07 -16.57
C MET A 195 -0.37 1.00 -16.89
N ARG A 196 -0.04 1.83 -17.87
CA ARG A 196 -0.96 2.74 -18.53
C ARG A 196 -2.27 2.02 -18.84
N SER A 197 -3.37 2.69 -18.53
CA SER A 197 -4.70 2.32 -18.99
C SER A 197 -4.69 2.04 -20.50
N MET A 198 -5.10 0.83 -20.89
CA MET A 198 -5.65 0.58 -22.22
C MET A 198 -6.90 -0.28 -22.04
N ALA A 199 -8.04 0.39 -21.93
CA ALA A 199 -9.33 -0.21 -22.19
C ALA A 199 -9.86 0.35 -23.52
N LEU A 200 -10.05 -0.58 -24.45
CA LEU A 200 -11.07 -0.62 -25.50
C LEU A 200 -10.82 0.10 -26.85
N SER A 201 -10.56 -0.78 -27.82
CA SER A 201 -10.87 -0.72 -29.26
C SER A 201 -12.19 -0.01 -29.61
N PRO A 202 -12.25 0.55 -30.84
CA PRO A 202 -13.32 0.11 -31.72
C PRO A 202 -12.84 -0.39 -33.09
N SER A 203 -13.50 -1.46 -33.53
CA SER A 203 -13.86 -1.84 -34.90
C SER A 203 -12.78 -2.30 -35.91
N ASN A 204 -12.95 -3.56 -36.29
CA ASN A 204 -12.62 -4.19 -37.57
C ASN A 204 -12.81 -3.28 -38.80
N SER A 205 -11.83 -3.28 -39.70
CA SER A 205 -12.08 -3.60 -41.12
C SER A 205 -10.76 -3.94 -41.85
N ALA A 206 -10.76 -5.15 -42.39
CA ALA A 206 -9.94 -5.71 -43.47
C ALA A 206 -9.04 -4.77 -44.29
N THR A 207 -7.88 -5.28 -44.72
CA THR A 207 -7.61 -5.75 -46.11
C THR A 207 -6.10 -5.98 -46.34
N ARG A 208 -5.75 -7.15 -46.89
CA ARG A 208 -4.63 -7.53 -47.83
C ARG A 208 -3.39 -6.61 -47.95
N ALA A 209 -2.20 -7.03 -48.35
CA ALA A 209 -1.52 -8.27 -48.70
C ALA A 209 -0.11 -7.83 -49.20
N MET A 210 0.86 -8.77 -49.16
CA MET A 210 1.95 -8.93 -50.15
C MET A 210 2.98 -7.81 -50.43
N THR A 211 4.27 -8.24 -50.34
CA THR A 211 5.44 -7.84 -51.18
C THR A 211 5.91 -6.38 -51.12
N SER A 212 7.18 -5.98 -51.17
CA SER A 212 8.46 -6.57 -51.60
C SER A 212 9.62 -5.67 -51.12
N ALA A 213 10.85 -6.17 -51.22
CA ALA A 213 12.16 -5.50 -51.38
C ALA A 213 12.20 -3.95 -51.50
N THR A 214 13.21 -3.23 -50.99
CA THR A 214 14.58 -3.23 -51.53
C THR A 214 15.55 -2.53 -50.56
N SER A 215 16.81 -2.97 -50.58
CA SER A 215 18.03 -2.35 -50.05
C SER A 215 18.20 -0.85 -50.35
N VAL A 216 18.75 -0.08 -49.41
CA VAL A 216 20.18 0.29 -49.26
C VAL A 216 20.42 0.59 -47.78
#